data_AF-A0A3D1QAL4-F1
#
_entry.id   AF-A0A3D1QAL4-F1
#
_cell.length_a   1.000
_cell.length_b   1.000
_cell.length_c   1.000
_cell.angle_alpha   90.00
_cell.angle_beta   90.00
_cell.angle_gamma   90.00
#
_symmetry.space_group_name_H-M   'P 1'
#
loop_
_entity.id
_entity.type
_entity.pdbx_description
1 polymer ?
#
loop_
_entity_poly.entity_id
_entity_poly.type
_entity_poly.pdbx_seq_one_letter_code
_entity_poly.pdbx_strand_id
1 'polypeptide(L)'
;HHCGEGWFLTAEMIDMIVSGIPNIVCVQPFGCLPNHVTGKGMMKEIKRNYPHANITALDYDPGASEVNQLNRLKLMLSVAFADLHKANARQP
;
A
#
# COMPACT_ATOMS: atom_id res chain seq x y z
N HIS A 1 4.52 9.40 22.62
CA HIS A 1 5.61 8.41 22.71
C HIS A 1 5.29 7.07 22.01
N HIS A 2 4.13 6.44 22.22
CA HIS A 2 3.88 5.05 21.76
C HIS A 2 3.78 4.79 20.24
N CYS A 3 3.54 5.80 19.40
CA CYS A 3 3.61 5.66 17.94
C CYS A 3 4.76 6.45 17.29
N GLY A 4 5.62 7.10 18.10
CA GLY A 4 6.78 7.89 17.65
C GLY A 4 6.58 8.66 16.35
N GLU A 5 7.54 8.45 15.43
CA GLU A 5 7.64 8.92 14.04
C GLU A 5 6.74 8.14 13.06
N GLY A 6 5.80 7.30 13.53
CA GLY A 6 4.97 6.46 12.67
C GLY A 6 4.07 7.22 11.69
N TRP A 7 3.86 8.52 11.89
CA TRP A 7 3.15 9.40 10.95
C TRP A 7 3.91 9.57 9.62
N PHE A 8 5.25 9.39 9.62
CA PHE A 8 6.06 9.46 8.41
C PHE A 8 5.61 8.43 7.37
N LEU A 9 5.21 7.23 7.79
CA LEU A 9 4.73 6.19 6.86
C LEU A 9 3.51 6.66 6.07
N THR A 10 2.55 7.33 6.73
CA THR A 10 1.40 7.94 6.06
C THR A 10 1.83 9.06 5.13
N ALA A 11 2.73 9.93 5.59
CA ALA A 11 3.22 11.06 4.82
C ALA A 11 3.96 10.62 3.55
N GLU A 12 4.84 9.62 3.64
CA GLU A 12 5.56 9.04 2.50
C GLU A 12 4.59 8.39 1.50
N MET A 13 3.57 7.66 1.98
CA MET A 13 2.55 7.12 1.07
C MET A 13 1.85 8.23 0.28
N ILE A 14 1.53 9.35 0.93
CA ILE A 14 0.91 10.51 0.27
C ILE A 14 1.88 11.16 -0.72
N ASP A 15 3.13 11.36 -0.33
CA ASP A 15 4.17 11.96 -1.17
C ASP A 15 4.42 11.14 -2.44
N MET A 16 4.50 9.81 -2.32
CA MET A 16 4.59 8.89 -3.46
C MET A 16 3.39 9.03 -4.41
N ILE A 17 2.16 9.08 -3.88
CA ILE A 17 0.95 9.23 -4.69
C ILE A 17 0.97 10.56 -5.46
N VAL A 18 1.28 11.67 -4.78
CA VAL A 18 1.36 13.01 -5.38
C VAL A 18 2.48 13.07 -6.42
N SER A 19 3.58 12.34 -6.22
CA SER A 19 4.70 12.21 -7.14
C SER A 19 4.44 11.25 -8.32
N GLY A 20 3.21 10.77 -8.49
CA GLY A 20 2.83 9.92 -9.63
C GLY A 20 3.12 8.43 -9.44
N ILE A 21 3.33 7.98 -8.19
CA ILE A 21 3.55 6.57 -7.82
C ILE A 21 2.36 6.07 -6.98
N PRO A 22 1.19 5.82 -7.59
CA PRO A 22 -0.02 5.47 -6.85
C PRO A 22 -0.09 4.00 -6.42
N ASN A 23 0.79 3.14 -6.94
CA ASN A 23 0.85 1.73 -6.60
C ASN A 23 1.90 1.52 -5.49
N ILE A 24 1.46 1.16 -4.28
CA ILE A 24 2.31 1.09 -3.10
C ILE A 24 2.14 -0.26 -2.40
N VAL A 25 3.27 -0.92 -2.08
CA VAL A 25 3.32 -2.12 -1.24
C VAL A 25 4.01 -1.77 0.07
N CYS A 26 3.29 -1.85 1.18
CA CYS A 26 3.87 -1.76 2.51
C CYS A 26 4.25 -3.16 3.00
N VAL A 27 5.53 -3.52 2.94
CA VAL A 27 6.03 -4.78 3.54
C VAL A 27 6.45 -4.49 4.98
N GLN A 28 5.81 -5.16 5.94
CA GLN A 28 5.93 -4.80 7.34
C GLN A 28 5.96 -6.04 8.24
N PRO A 29 6.73 -6.03 9.34
CA PRO A 29 6.68 -7.10 10.33
C PRO A 29 5.29 -7.16 10.98
N PHE A 30 4.80 -8.37 11.21
CA PHE A 30 3.55 -8.59 11.94
C PHE A 30 3.63 -8.03 13.38
N GLY A 31 2.53 -7.45 13.85
CA GLY A 31 2.43 -6.91 15.22
C GLY A 31 3.11 -5.57 15.48
N CYS A 32 3.75 -4.94 14.49
CA CYS A 32 4.35 -3.61 14.65
C CYS A 32 3.26 -2.52 14.75
N LEU A 33 2.94 -2.07 15.98
CA LEU A 33 1.84 -1.15 16.25
C LEU A 33 1.83 0.13 15.38
N PRO A 34 2.97 0.82 15.13
CA PRO A 34 3.00 1.94 14.18
C PRO A 34 2.53 1.53 12.78
N ASN A 35 3.08 0.47 12.21
CA ASN A 35 2.72 -0.04 10.88
C ASN A 35 1.24 -0.41 10.76
N HIS A 36 0.65 -0.94 11.84
CA HIS A 36 -0.78 -1.30 11.88
C HIS A 36 -1.69 -0.08 12.05
N VAL A 37 -1.38 0.83 12.97
CA VAL A 37 -2.24 1.98 13.31
C VAL A 37 -2.08 3.12 12.30
N THR A 38 -0.85 3.58 12.09
CA THR A 38 -0.57 4.74 11.22
C THR A 38 -0.33 4.33 9.77
N GLY A 39 0.14 3.12 9.50
CA GLY A 39 0.24 2.58 8.13
C GLY A 39 -1.10 2.06 7.63
N LYS A 40 -1.40 0.80 7.97
CA LYS A 40 -2.57 0.06 7.51
C LYS A 40 -3.89 0.73 7.88
N GLY A 41 -3.99 1.31 9.08
CA GLY A 41 -5.18 2.03 9.56
C GLY A 41 -5.53 3.26 8.72
N MET A 42 -4.53 3.92 8.13
CA MET A 42 -4.73 5.13 7.32
C MET A 42 -5.09 4.84 5.86
N MET A 43 -4.86 3.62 5.35
CA MET A 43 -5.05 3.29 3.94
C MET A 43 -6.48 3.59 3.42
N LYS A 44 -7.50 3.39 4.26
CA LYS A 44 -8.89 3.71 3.90
C LYS A 44 -9.09 5.20 3.68
N GLU A 45 -8.50 6.03 4.54
CA GLU A 45 -8.61 7.49 4.44
C GLU A 45 -7.79 8.02 3.26
N ILE A 46 -6.59 7.47 3.04
CA ILE A 46 -5.80 7.80 1.85
C ILE A 46 -6.59 7.48 0.58
N LYS A 47 -7.21 6.30 0.47
CA LYS A 47 -8.05 5.94 -0.70
C LYS A 47 -9.29 6.83 -0.88
N ARG A 48 -9.85 7.40 0.19
CA ARG A 48 -10.95 8.38 0.07
C ARG A 48 -10.47 9.68 -0.59
N ASN A 49 -9.29 10.16 -0.22
CA ASN A 49 -8.71 11.40 -0.73
C ASN A 49 -8.01 11.22 -2.09
N TYR A 50 -7.49 10.02 -2.35
CA TYR A 50 -6.81 9.63 -3.57
C TYR A 50 -7.43 8.33 -4.14
N PRO A 51 -8.58 8.41 -4.85
CA PRO A 51 -9.31 7.22 -5.31
C PRO A 51 -8.54 6.32 -6.29
N HIS A 52 -7.49 6.85 -6.92
CA HIS A 52 -6.61 6.12 -7.83
C HIS A 52 -5.46 5.39 -7.11
N ALA A 53 -5.31 5.57 -5.79
CA ALA A 53 -4.25 4.94 -5.03
C ALA A 53 -4.51 3.44 -4.85
N ASN A 54 -3.56 2.62 -5.29
CA ASN A 54 -3.55 1.17 -5.15
C ASN A 54 -2.52 0.77 -4.08
N ILE A 55 -2.96 0.79 -2.82
CA ILE A 55 -2.12 0.53 -1.66
C ILE A 55 -2.49 -0.84 -1.07
N THR A 56 -1.48 -1.66 -0.77
CA THR A 56 -1.62 -2.94 -0.06
C THR A 56 -0.60 -3.10 1.07
N ALA A 57 -1.00 -3.76 2.15
CA ALA A 57 -0.11 -4.12 3.26
C ALA A 57 0.19 -5.63 3.25
N LEU A 58 1.47 -5.98 3.30
CA LEU A 58 1.98 -7.34 3.41
C LEU A 58 2.62 -7.51 4.79
N ASP A 59 1.90 -8.23 5.67
CA ASP A 59 2.40 -8.60 6.98
C ASP A 59 3.34 -9.80 6.82
N TYR A 60 4.62 -9.61 7.11
CA TYR A 60 5.61 -10.67 7.21
C TYR A 60 5.52 -11.31 8.60
N ASP A 61 4.94 -12.50 8.64
CA ASP A 61 4.72 -13.31 9.83
C ASP A 61 5.30 -14.72 9.58
N PRO A 62 6.28 -15.18 10.37
CA PRO A 62 6.81 -16.55 10.27
C PRO A 62 5.75 -17.64 10.45
N GLY A 63 4.64 -17.34 11.13
CA GLY A 63 3.51 -18.25 11.33
C GLY A 63 2.50 -18.26 10.18
N ALA A 64 2.59 -17.33 9.23
CA ALA A 64 1.67 -17.23 8.09
C ALA A 64 2.23 -17.93 6.85
N SER A 65 1.35 -18.54 6.06
CA SER A 65 1.75 -19.14 4.79
C SER A 65 2.31 -18.11 3.82
N GLU A 66 3.44 -18.43 3.18
CA GLU A 66 4.02 -17.66 2.07
C GLU A 66 3.00 -17.40 0.95
N VAL A 67 2.10 -18.36 0.71
CA VAL A 67 1.03 -18.26 -0.30
C VAL A 67 0.13 -17.05 -0.04
N ASN A 68 -0.15 -16.71 1.22
CA ASN A 68 -0.97 -15.54 1.55
C ASN A 68 -0.26 -14.22 1.17
N GLN A 69 1.06 -14.13 1.35
CA GLN A 69 1.85 -12.96 0.96
C GLN A 69 1.89 -12.83 -0.57
N LEU A 70 2.16 -13.94 -1.26
CA LEU A 70 2.20 -14.00 -2.73
C LEU A 70 0.85 -13.64 -3.36
N ASN A 71 -0.26 -14.15 -2.81
CA ASN A 71 -1.59 -13.86 -3.36
C ASN A 71 -1.96 -12.38 -3.19
N ARG A 72 -1.63 -11.76 -2.06
CA ARG A 72 -1.85 -10.31 -1.88
C ARG A 72 -1.02 -9.47 -2.83
N LEU A 73 0.23 -9.86 -3.08
CA LEU A 73 1.09 -9.18 -4.06
C LEU A 73 0.53 -9.35 -5.48
N LYS A 74 0.13 -10.57 -5.87
CA LYS A 74 -0.49 -10.85 -7.18
C LYS A 74 -1.76 -10.04 -7.39
N LEU A 75 -2.63 -9.94 -6.38
CA LEU A 75 -3.85 -9.14 -6.46
C LEU A 75 -3.54 -7.65 -6.65
N MET A 76 -2.57 -7.10 -5.92
CA MET A 76 -2.14 -5.71 -6.11
C MET A 76 -1.60 -5.50 -7.53
N LEU A 77 -0.69 -6.35 -7.99
CA LEU A 77 -0.09 -6.26 -9.32
C LEU A 77 -1.14 -6.36 -10.43
N SER A 78 -2.16 -7.20 -10.26
CA SER A 78 -3.25 -7.30 -11.23
C SER A 78 -3.99 -5.98 -11.42
N VAL A 79 -4.18 -5.19 -10.34
CA VAL A 79 -4.76 -3.85 -10.42
C VAL A 79 -3.78 -2.89 -11.10
N ALA A 80 -2.51 -2.92 -10.70
CA ALA A 80 -1.47 -2.07 -11.28
C ALA A 80 -1.32 -2.26 -12.80
N PHE A 81 -1.28 -3.51 -13.28
CA PHE A 81 -1.23 -3.82 -14.71
C PHE A 81 -2.51 -3.41 -15.45
N ALA A 82 -3.68 -3.61 -14.84
CA ALA A 82 -4.93 -3.16 -15.44
C ALA A 82 -4.97 -1.64 -15.64
N ASP A 83 -4.47 -0.88 -14.68
CA ASP A 83 -4.40 0.58 -14.78
C ASP A 83 -3.31 1.06 -15.76
N LEU A 84 -2.17 0.37 -15.83
CA LEU A 84 -1.14 0.62 -16.84
C LEU A 84 -1.68 0.40 -18.26
N HIS A 85 -2.41 -0.70 -18.50
CA HIS A 85 -3.02 -0.95 -19.80
C HIS A 85 -4.05 0.12 -20.18
N LYS A 86 -4.88 0.57 -19.22
CA LYS A 86 -5.82 1.69 -19.45
C LYS A 86 -5.09 2.99 -19.79
N ALA A 87 -3.95 3.27 -19.14
CA ALA A 87 -3.15 4.46 -19.42
C ALA A 87 -2.55 4.40 -20.83
N ASN A 88 -1.99 3.26 -21.24
CA ASN A 88 -1.42 3.08 -22.58
C ASN A 88 -2.49 3.15 -23.67
N ALA A 89 -3.69 2.60 -23.44
CA ALA A 89 -4.80 2.67 -24.40
C ALA A 89 -5.39 4.09 -24.59
N ARG A 90 -5.05 5.04 -23.71
CA ARG A 90 -5.49 6.44 -23.79
C ARG A 90 -4.46 7.35 -24.47
N GLN A 91 -3.28 6.84 -24.82
CA GLN A 91 -2.31 7.59 -25.61
C GLN A 91 -2.74 7.54 -27.10
N PRO A 92 -2.88 8.70 -27.77
CA PRO A 92 -3.28 8.77 -29.18
C PRO A 92 -2.22 8.19 -30.13
#